data_AF-A0AAW0W3Y8-F1
#
_entry.id   AF-A0AAW0W3Y8-F1
#
_cell.length_a   1.000
_cell.length_b   1.000
_cell.length_c   1.000
_cell.angle_alpha   90.00
_cell.angle_beta   90.00
_cell.angle_gamma   90.00
#
_symmetry.space_group_name_H-M   'P 1'
#
loop_
_entity.id
_entity.type
_entity.pdbx_description
1 polymer ?
#
loop_
_entity_poly.entity_id
_entity_poly.type
_entity_poly.pdbx_seq_one_letter_code
_entity_poly.pdbx_strand_id
1 'polypeptide(L)'
;KYRMVLPRIMKLCKVLIIVDGLDELNDHSSSLVKSLLYEFQNSIYTTFICTSRPEKVEIFSMTIPEGYDVTNAELQGIKQEHMPEFVRSTHEIIKKNNNSNSSTDLLVEKVMSVRDLYEHLRLPMNLAFFVYIWEYASDEINVMTVTQTRLYHKIHEVCQKKLLERLADCSDLQHKVQEILRMIYETSLENLSREQLTLEEETVERLISACNKRDLPYNEILSAFLSLKPIWTWQGIKEQYSVPHKGIQDYFSALHCVMTLKDQLQSSANTVSCIQNATPPVLSQLLDTTGSPSQTPLTPVSSKLPDISVSPSTSSLASVAFTSEAPTRVPPILTSTTLASPAPTPPLSLREVLTQSVGG
;
A
#
# COMPACT_ATOMS: atom_id res chain seq x y z
N LYS A 1 -19.49 -5.71 -34.87
CA LYS A 1 -20.92 -5.50 -35.22
C LYS A 1 -21.78 -5.03 -34.04
N TYR A 2 -21.62 -5.55 -32.81
CA TYR A 2 -22.46 -5.14 -31.66
C TYR A 2 -22.08 -3.84 -30.94
N ARG A 3 -20.92 -3.23 -31.25
CA ARG A 3 -20.44 -1.99 -30.61
C ARG A 3 -21.44 -0.83 -30.62
N MET A 4 -22.30 -0.75 -31.64
CA MET A 4 -23.32 0.32 -31.77
C MET A 4 -24.67 -0.04 -31.13
N VAL A 5 -24.92 -1.33 -30.86
CA VAL A 5 -26.23 -1.83 -30.40
C VAL A 5 -26.26 -1.92 -28.88
N LEU A 6 -25.15 -2.36 -28.27
CA LEU A 6 -25.07 -2.58 -26.84
C LEU A 6 -25.35 -1.31 -26.01
N PRO A 7 -24.74 -0.13 -26.31
CA PRO A 7 -25.04 1.09 -25.55
C PRO A 7 -26.52 1.49 -25.65
N ARG A 8 -27.14 1.33 -26.81
CA ARG A 8 -28.56 1.62 -27.02
C ARG A 8 -29.46 0.72 -26.19
N ILE A 9 -29.16 -0.58 -26.11
CA ILE A 9 -29.89 -1.51 -25.26
C ILE A 9 -29.67 -1.17 -23.79
N MET A 10 -28.42 -0.89 -23.38
CA MET A 10 -28.08 -0.54 -22.01
C MET A 10 -28.84 0.70 -21.53
N LYS A 11 -29.04 1.71 -22.38
CA LYS A 11 -29.85 2.91 -22.07
C LYS A 11 -31.32 2.61 -21.81
N LEU A 12 -31.84 1.47 -22.26
CA LEU A 12 -33.21 1.02 -21.99
C LEU A 12 -33.31 0.19 -20.70
N CYS A 13 -32.18 -0.10 -20.05
CA CYS A 13 -32.11 -0.91 -18.83
C CYS A 13 -31.66 -0.06 -17.63
N LYS A 14 -31.92 -0.56 -16.43
CA LYS A 14 -31.29 -0.05 -15.21
C LYS A 14 -29.85 -0.54 -15.16
N VAL A 15 -28.89 0.37 -15.28
CA VAL A 15 -27.47 0.07 -15.37
C VAL A 15 -26.73 0.78 -14.25
N LEU A 16 -25.94 0.01 -13.50
CA LEU A 16 -24.97 0.53 -12.55
C LEU A 16 -23.57 0.36 -13.14
N ILE A 17 -22.81 1.45 -13.24
CA ILE A 17 -21.42 1.45 -13.68
C ILE A 17 -20.56 1.84 -12.48
N ILE A 18 -19.64 0.97 -12.10
CA ILE A 18 -18.69 1.22 -11.01
C ILE A 18 -17.32 1.48 -11.63
N VAL A 19 -16.74 2.65 -11.33
CA VAL A 19 -15.38 3.03 -11.73
C VAL A 19 -14.54 3.10 -10.46
N ASP A 20 -13.71 2.09 -10.25
CA ASP A 20 -12.84 2.01 -9.07
C ASP A 20 -11.48 2.66 -9.37
N GLY A 21 -11.03 3.58 -8.51
CA GLY A 21 -9.70 4.21 -8.59
C GLY A 21 -9.55 5.26 -9.69
N LEU A 22 -10.36 6.32 -9.68
CA LEU A 22 -10.21 7.44 -10.63
C LEU A 22 -8.82 8.10 -10.58
N ASP A 23 -8.15 8.07 -9.43
CA ASP A 23 -6.81 8.60 -9.25
C ASP A 23 -5.70 7.74 -9.88
N GLU A 24 -6.06 6.59 -10.44
CA GLU A 24 -5.17 5.64 -11.11
C GLU A 24 -5.43 5.55 -12.63
N LEU A 25 -6.27 6.45 -13.17
CA LEU A 25 -6.58 6.48 -14.59
C LEU A 25 -5.39 6.98 -15.42
N ASN A 26 -4.96 6.15 -16.37
CA ASN A 26 -4.13 6.59 -17.50
C ASN A 26 -4.97 7.20 -18.63
N ASP A 27 -4.32 7.79 -19.64
CA ASP A 27 -4.96 8.44 -20.78
C ASP A 27 -6.04 7.60 -21.47
N HIS A 28 -5.78 6.30 -21.64
CA HIS A 28 -6.72 5.40 -22.32
C HIS A 28 -7.97 5.16 -21.49
N SER A 29 -7.79 4.81 -20.22
CA SER A 29 -8.89 4.59 -19.27
C SER A 29 -9.69 5.87 -19.01
N SER A 30 -9.02 7.02 -18.92
CA SER A 30 -9.65 8.34 -18.80
C SER A 30 -10.54 8.65 -20.01
N SER A 31 -10.04 8.40 -21.22
CA SER A 31 -10.81 8.56 -22.46
C SER A 31 -12.05 7.65 -22.50
N LEU A 32 -11.93 6.40 -22.04
CA LEU A 32 -13.05 5.47 -21.94
C LEU A 32 -14.11 5.97 -20.95
N VAL A 33 -13.71 6.37 -19.73
CA VAL A 33 -14.65 6.89 -18.71
C VAL A 33 -15.39 8.12 -19.23
N LYS A 34 -14.67 9.08 -19.84
CA LYS A 34 -15.29 10.25 -20.48
C LYS A 34 -16.29 9.84 -21.56
N SER A 35 -15.91 8.92 -22.43
CA SER A 35 -16.78 8.42 -23.50
C SER A 35 -18.06 7.77 -22.95
N LEU A 36 -17.96 7.02 -21.85
CA LEU A 36 -19.13 6.44 -21.18
C LEU A 36 -20.02 7.53 -20.57
N LEU A 37 -19.44 8.50 -19.87
CA LEU A 37 -20.21 9.61 -19.31
C LEU A 37 -20.97 10.38 -20.40
N TYR A 38 -20.34 10.67 -21.54
CA TYR A 38 -21.02 11.31 -22.68
C TYR A 38 -22.09 10.42 -23.30
N GLU A 39 -21.79 9.13 -23.52
CA GLU A 39 -22.75 8.20 -24.09
C GLU A 39 -24.02 8.12 -23.21
N PHE A 40 -23.88 8.07 -21.89
CA PHE A 40 -24.99 7.91 -20.95
C PHE A 40 -25.58 9.21 -20.38
N GLN A 41 -25.15 10.39 -20.83
CA GLN A 41 -25.51 11.71 -20.29
C GLN A 41 -27.02 11.95 -20.12
N ASN A 42 -27.85 11.40 -21.02
CA ASN A 42 -29.31 11.56 -21.00
C ASN A 42 -30.04 10.28 -20.56
N SER A 43 -29.34 9.32 -19.97
CA SER A 43 -29.90 8.04 -19.54
C SER A 43 -30.42 8.13 -18.11
N ILE A 44 -31.73 8.21 -17.95
CA ILE A 44 -32.38 8.25 -16.62
C ILE A 44 -32.23 6.96 -15.81
N TYR A 45 -31.80 5.86 -16.44
CA TYR A 45 -31.68 4.56 -15.82
C TYR A 45 -30.22 4.16 -15.54
N THR A 46 -29.28 5.07 -15.73
CA THR A 46 -27.85 4.79 -15.54
C THR A 46 -27.31 5.55 -14.34
N THR A 47 -26.64 4.82 -13.43
CA THR A 47 -25.95 5.39 -12.27
C THR A 47 -24.47 5.06 -12.37
N PHE A 48 -23.63 6.05 -12.12
CA PHE A 48 -22.19 5.86 -11.97
C PHE A 48 -21.83 5.96 -10.49
N ILE A 49 -21.05 5.01 -9.99
CA ILE A 49 -20.37 5.09 -8.70
C ILE A 49 -18.88 5.11 -9.00
N CYS A 50 -18.22 6.22 -8.66
CA CYS A 50 -16.79 6.37 -8.89
C CYS A 50 -16.07 6.52 -7.54
N THR A 51 -15.00 5.77 -7.34
CA THR A 51 -14.12 5.92 -6.17
C THR A 51 -12.86 6.69 -6.59
N SER A 52 -12.32 7.51 -5.69
CA SER A 52 -11.13 8.33 -5.95
C SER A 52 -10.49 8.74 -4.64
N ARG A 53 -9.20 9.07 -4.69
CA ARG A 53 -8.60 9.90 -3.64
C ARG A 53 -9.06 11.36 -3.72
N PRO A 54 -9.10 12.09 -2.59
CA PRO A 54 -9.62 13.47 -2.53
C PRO A 54 -8.98 14.43 -3.53
N GLU A 55 -7.67 14.32 -3.76
CA GLU A 55 -6.90 15.21 -4.63
C GLU A 55 -7.29 15.15 -6.12
N LYS A 56 -8.02 14.11 -6.55
CA LYS A 56 -8.46 13.94 -7.95
C LYS A 56 -9.96 14.22 -8.15
N VAL A 57 -10.73 14.40 -7.07
CA VAL A 57 -12.19 14.59 -7.14
C VAL A 57 -12.56 15.87 -7.89
N GLU A 58 -11.88 16.98 -7.58
CA GLU A 58 -12.16 18.28 -8.21
C GLU A 58 -11.90 18.24 -9.72
N ILE A 59 -10.75 17.69 -10.11
CA ILE A 59 -10.37 17.54 -11.52
C ILE A 59 -11.37 16.65 -12.26
N PHE A 60 -11.78 15.52 -11.66
CA PHE A 60 -12.76 14.62 -12.27
C PHE A 60 -14.13 15.28 -12.41
N SER A 61 -14.58 16.03 -11.39
CA SER A 61 -15.87 16.72 -11.39
C SER A 61 -16.01 17.67 -12.59
N MET A 62 -14.92 18.33 -12.99
CA MET A 62 -14.89 19.18 -14.19
C MET A 62 -15.05 18.42 -15.52
N THR A 63 -14.90 17.09 -15.51
CA THR A 63 -15.04 16.24 -16.71
C THR A 63 -16.44 15.65 -16.87
N ILE A 64 -17.30 15.79 -15.85
CA ILE A 64 -18.66 15.26 -15.88
C ILE A 64 -19.53 16.18 -16.76
N PRO A 65 -20.17 15.65 -17.83
CA PRO A 65 -21.05 16.45 -18.67
C PRO A 65 -22.24 17.02 -17.88
N GLU A 66 -22.82 18.12 -18.35
CA GLU A 66 -24.06 18.66 -17.78
C GLU A 66 -25.20 17.63 -17.83
N GLY A 67 -26.10 17.62 -16.85
CA GLY A 67 -27.27 16.73 -16.83
C GLY A 67 -27.14 15.50 -15.93
N TYR A 68 -25.97 15.26 -15.35
CA TYR A 68 -25.84 14.34 -14.22
C TYR A 68 -26.24 15.02 -12.91
N ASP A 69 -26.98 14.31 -12.06
CA ASP A 69 -27.13 14.65 -10.65
C ASP A 69 -25.93 14.07 -9.88
N VAL A 70 -25.07 14.93 -9.35
CA VAL A 70 -23.79 14.53 -8.76
C VAL A 70 -23.88 14.63 -7.24
N THR A 71 -23.70 13.50 -6.58
CA THR A 71 -23.58 13.42 -5.12
C THR A 71 -22.16 13.01 -4.74
N ASN A 72 -21.53 13.77 -3.85
CA ASN A 72 -20.23 13.44 -3.29
C ASN A 72 -20.42 12.79 -1.91
N ALA A 73 -19.75 11.67 -1.69
CA ALA A 73 -19.70 10.98 -0.41
C ALA A 73 -18.23 10.77 -0.01
N GLU A 74 -17.91 11.01 1.26
CA GLU A 74 -16.58 10.83 1.80
C GLU A 74 -16.55 9.60 2.73
N LEU A 75 -15.62 8.68 2.48
CA LEU A 75 -15.36 7.54 3.35
C LEU A 75 -14.45 7.97 4.50
N GLN A 76 -15.03 8.20 5.68
CA GLN A 76 -14.31 8.65 6.89
C GLN A 76 -13.59 7.52 7.65
N GLY A 77 -13.60 6.29 7.14
CA GLY A 77 -13.03 5.13 7.83
C GLY A 77 -13.96 4.52 8.88
N ILE A 78 -13.39 3.70 9.75
CA ILE A 78 -14.12 2.93 10.76
C ILE A 78 -14.35 3.82 11.98
N LYS A 79 -15.62 3.97 12.38
CA LYS A 79 -15.96 4.68 13.60
C LYS A 79 -15.41 3.95 14.82
N GLN A 80 -15.04 4.70 15.86
CA GLN A 80 -14.41 4.16 17.06
C GLN A 80 -15.22 3.01 17.69
N GLU A 81 -16.54 3.13 17.73
CA GLU A 81 -17.45 2.10 18.26
C GLU A 81 -17.46 0.78 17.46
N HIS A 82 -17.09 0.82 16.17
CA HIS A 82 -17.04 -0.34 15.29
C HIS A 82 -15.63 -0.95 15.15
N MET A 83 -14.59 -0.28 15.65
CA MET A 83 -13.21 -0.81 15.62
C MET A 83 -13.08 -2.17 16.32
N PRO A 84 -13.69 -2.43 17.49
CA PRO A 84 -13.61 -3.73 18.15
C PRO A 84 -14.09 -4.89 17.26
N GLU A 85 -15.18 -4.67 16.51
CA GLU A 85 -15.75 -5.66 15.61
C GLU A 85 -14.80 -5.97 14.46
N PHE A 86 -14.25 -4.94 13.82
CA PHE A 86 -13.28 -5.09 12.75
C PHE A 86 -12.01 -5.83 13.23
N VAL A 87 -11.48 -5.46 14.40
CA VAL A 87 -10.30 -6.10 15.00
C VAL A 87 -10.57 -7.58 15.26
N ARG A 88 -11.71 -7.92 15.88
CA ARG A 88 -12.08 -9.31 16.16
C ARG A 88 -12.18 -10.13 14.87
N SER A 89 -12.94 -9.64 13.90
CA SER A 89 -13.13 -10.33 12.61
C SER A 89 -11.79 -10.58 11.92
N THR A 90 -10.96 -9.54 11.80
CA THR A 90 -9.65 -9.61 11.13
C THR A 90 -8.68 -10.53 11.89
N HIS A 91 -8.63 -10.43 13.21
CA HIS A 91 -7.70 -11.22 14.02
C HIS A 91 -8.07 -12.71 14.02
N GLU A 92 -9.36 -13.05 14.07
CA GLU A 92 -9.81 -14.45 13.99
C GLU A 92 -9.47 -15.08 12.63
N ILE A 93 -9.57 -14.33 11.53
CA ILE A 93 -9.10 -14.80 10.21
C ILE A 93 -7.60 -15.10 10.28
N ILE A 94 -6.79 -14.19 10.82
CA ILE A 94 -5.33 -14.37 10.89
C ILE A 94 -4.96 -15.56 11.81
N LYS A 95 -5.57 -15.67 12.99
CA LYS A 95 -5.35 -16.76 13.95
C LYS A 95 -5.67 -18.12 13.35
N LYS A 96 -6.81 -18.24 12.66
CA LYS A 96 -7.23 -19.48 12.01
C LYS A 96 -6.19 -19.96 11.00
N ASN A 97 -5.57 -19.04 10.26
CA ASN A 97 -4.56 -19.38 9.27
C ASN A 97 -3.19 -19.70 9.88
N ASN A 98 -2.89 -19.17 11.06
CA ASN A 98 -1.63 -19.39 11.76
C ASN A 98 -1.68 -20.50 12.81
N ASN A 99 -2.84 -21.07 13.08
CA ASN A 99 -3.09 -21.96 14.22
C ASN A 99 -2.64 -21.35 15.57
N SER A 100 -2.89 -20.05 15.75
CA SER A 100 -2.47 -19.30 16.93
C SER A 100 -3.58 -19.19 17.98
N ASN A 101 -3.15 -19.20 19.25
CA ASN A 101 -4.02 -19.04 20.42
C ASN A 101 -3.89 -17.65 21.07
N SER A 102 -3.39 -16.66 20.35
CA SER A 102 -3.27 -15.28 20.84
C SER A 102 -4.64 -14.71 21.27
N SER A 103 -4.61 -13.86 22.31
CA SER A 103 -5.84 -13.29 22.88
C SER A 103 -6.33 -12.10 22.05
N THR A 104 -7.50 -12.29 21.43
CA THR A 104 -8.20 -11.25 20.66
C THR A 104 -8.70 -10.12 21.56
N ASP A 105 -9.13 -10.43 22.78
CA ASP A 105 -9.62 -9.43 23.73
C ASP A 105 -8.52 -8.46 24.17
N LEU A 106 -7.29 -8.95 24.38
CA LEU A 106 -6.15 -8.09 24.72
C LEU A 106 -5.81 -7.13 23.57
N LEU A 107 -5.90 -7.59 22.32
CA LEU A 107 -5.68 -6.74 21.15
C LEU A 107 -6.76 -5.66 21.05
N VAL A 108 -8.03 -6.02 21.23
CA VAL A 108 -9.14 -5.05 21.23
C VAL A 108 -8.94 -4.02 22.33
N GLU A 109 -8.63 -4.45 23.56
CA GLU A 109 -8.32 -3.54 24.67
C GLU A 109 -7.18 -2.60 24.31
N LYS A 110 -6.11 -3.13 23.70
CA LYS A 110 -4.96 -2.33 23.30
C LYS A 110 -5.31 -1.27 22.26
N VAL A 111 -6.04 -1.64 21.21
CA VAL A 111 -6.50 -0.71 20.16
C VAL A 111 -7.39 0.38 20.75
N MET A 112 -8.31 0.02 21.65
CA MET A 112 -9.25 0.97 22.26
C MET A 112 -8.59 1.87 23.31
N SER A 113 -7.49 1.43 23.93
CA SER A 113 -6.76 2.21 24.94
C SER A 113 -6.03 3.43 24.38
N VAL A 114 -5.75 3.46 23.07
CA VAL A 114 -4.86 4.49 22.47
C VAL A 114 -5.66 5.46 21.60
N ARG A 115 -6.33 6.39 22.26
CA ARG A 115 -7.18 7.41 21.61
C ARG A 115 -6.42 8.27 20.61
N ASP A 116 -5.17 8.63 20.92
CA ASP A 116 -4.34 9.50 20.07
C ASP A 116 -4.00 8.86 18.72
N LEU A 117 -4.12 7.54 18.61
CA LEU A 117 -3.91 6.81 17.36
C LEU A 117 -5.18 6.61 16.53
N TYR A 118 -6.34 7.04 17.02
CA TYR A 118 -7.60 6.83 16.32
C TYR A 118 -7.53 7.32 14.87
N GLU A 119 -6.95 8.48 14.62
CA GLU A 119 -6.82 9.02 13.25
C GLU A 119 -6.00 8.13 12.31
N HIS A 120 -5.03 7.39 12.83
CA HIS A 120 -4.24 6.45 12.04
C HIS A 120 -4.93 5.11 11.89
N LEU A 121 -5.57 4.62 12.96
CA LEU A 121 -6.17 3.29 13.04
C LEU A 121 -7.63 3.25 12.55
N ARG A 122 -8.31 4.37 12.36
CA ARG A 122 -9.63 4.41 11.72
C ARG A 122 -9.57 3.97 10.25
N LEU A 123 -8.40 4.03 9.63
CA LEU A 123 -8.20 3.54 8.27
C LEU A 123 -8.14 2.00 8.27
N PRO A 124 -9.05 1.30 7.56
CA PRO A 124 -9.15 -0.17 7.62
C PRO A 124 -7.83 -0.90 7.35
N MET A 125 -7.06 -0.45 6.36
CA MET A 125 -5.77 -1.05 6.02
C MET A 125 -4.75 -0.90 7.15
N ASN A 126 -4.65 0.29 7.76
CA ASN A 126 -3.73 0.51 8.88
C ASN A 126 -4.12 -0.33 10.10
N LEU A 127 -5.42 -0.51 10.35
CA LEU A 127 -5.92 -1.37 11.42
C LEU A 127 -5.61 -2.84 11.14
N ALA A 128 -5.86 -3.31 9.91
CA ALA A 128 -5.50 -4.67 9.50
C ALA A 128 -3.99 -4.91 9.63
N PHE A 129 -3.18 -3.90 9.30
CA PHE A 129 -1.74 -3.93 9.46
C PHE A 129 -1.32 -4.02 10.93
N PHE A 130 -1.94 -3.23 11.80
CA PHE A 130 -1.70 -3.30 13.22
C PHE A 130 -2.06 -4.68 13.79
N VAL A 131 -3.23 -5.23 13.44
CA VAL A 131 -3.66 -6.58 13.84
C VAL A 131 -2.68 -7.64 13.34
N TYR A 132 -2.22 -7.53 12.09
CA TYR A 132 -1.24 -8.45 11.53
C TYR A 132 0.09 -8.39 12.29
N ILE A 133 0.66 -7.20 12.51
CA ILE A 133 1.93 -7.08 13.25
C ILE A 133 1.77 -7.58 14.68
N TRP A 134 0.63 -7.31 15.34
CA TRP A 134 0.37 -7.81 16.70
C TRP A 134 0.50 -9.33 16.78
N GLU A 135 -0.03 -10.03 15.77
CA GLU A 135 0.03 -11.48 15.74
C GLU A 135 1.45 -12.04 15.61
N TYR A 136 2.32 -11.40 14.84
CA TYR A 136 3.67 -11.93 14.55
C TYR A 136 4.81 -11.28 15.35
N ALA A 137 4.56 -10.11 15.94
CA ALA A 137 5.57 -9.26 16.56
C ALA A 137 4.95 -8.33 17.62
N SER A 138 4.07 -8.85 18.49
CA SER A 138 3.42 -8.08 19.56
C SER A 138 4.39 -7.26 20.41
N ASP A 139 5.56 -7.83 20.70
CA ASP A 139 6.56 -7.25 21.59
C ASP A 139 7.31 -6.07 20.96
N GLU A 140 7.23 -5.93 19.63
CA GLU A 140 7.96 -4.91 18.87
C GLU A 140 7.12 -3.64 18.60
N ILE A 141 5.80 -3.69 18.84
CA ILE A 141 4.93 -2.54 18.59
C ILE A 141 4.84 -1.67 19.85
N ASN A 142 5.58 -0.56 19.84
CA ASN A 142 5.28 0.52 20.77
C ASN A 142 4.06 1.33 20.27
N VAL A 143 2.90 1.01 20.84
CA VAL A 143 1.61 1.61 20.48
C VAL A 143 1.58 3.13 20.69
N MET A 144 2.43 3.73 21.51
CA MET A 144 2.47 5.21 21.64
C MET A 144 3.12 5.92 20.44
N THR A 145 3.69 5.16 19.50
CA THR A 145 4.55 5.71 18.45
C THR A 145 4.21 5.16 17.06
N VAL A 146 2.96 4.71 16.88
CA VAL A 146 2.47 4.16 15.62
C VAL A 146 2.22 5.31 14.65
N THR A 147 2.89 5.23 13.50
CA THR A 147 2.61 6.06 12.33
C THR A 147 2.40 5.15 11.14
N GLN A 148 1.79 5.65 10.06
CA GLN A 148 1.60 4.87 8.84
C GLN A 148 2.93 4.32 8.29
N THR A 149 3.98 5.14 8.23
CA THR A 149 5.32 4.72 7.79
C THR A 149 5.88 3.61 8.68
N ARG A 150 5.66 3.69 10.00
CA ARG A 150 6.12 2.65 10.93
C ARG A 150 5.35 1.34 10.76
N LEU A 151 4.04 1.40 10.50
CA LEU A 151 3.25 0.20 10.17
C LEU A 151 3.78 -0.48 8.90
N TYR A 152 4.03 0.30 7.85
CA TYR A 152 4.60 -0.25 6.60
C TYR A 152 5.98 -0.85 6.83
N HIS A 153 6.83 -0.17 7.59
CA HIS A 153 8.15 -0.67 7.94
C HIS A 153 8.09 -1.99 8.72
N LYS A 154 7.25 -2.07 9.75
CA LYS A 154 7.09 -3.28 10.55
C LYS A 154 6.49 -4.44 9.78
N ILE A 155 5.50 -4.20 8.92
CA ILE A 155 4.99 -5.26 8.04
C ILE A 155 6.06 -5.78 7.11
N HIS A 156 6.83 -4.87 6.54
CA HIS A 156 7.90 -5.24 5.65
C HIS A 156 8.99 -6.07 6.35
N GLU A 157 9.37 -5.71 7.59
CA GLU A 157 10.26 -6.53 8.43
C GLU A 157 9.66 -7.92 8.72
N VAL A 158 8.37 -7.99 9.08
CA VAL A 158 7.67 -9.27 9.30
C VAL A 158 7.65 -10.11 8.03
N CYS A 159 7.37 -9.53 6.86
CA CYS A 159 7.40 -10.23 5.58
C CYS A 159 8.79 -10.79 5.28
N GLN A 160 9.85 -10.01 5.50
CA GLN A 160 11.23 -10.47 5.34
C GLN A 160 11.55 -11.61 6.30
N LYS A 161 11.26 -11.45 7.59
CA LYS A 161 11.51 -12.48 8.61
C LYS A 161 10.83 -13.80 8.24
N LYS A 162 9.53 -13.76 7.93
CA LYS A 162 8.77 -14.95 7.55
C LYS A 162 9.27 -15.57 6.24
N LEU A 163 9.72 -14.77 5.29
CA LEU A 163 10.31 -15.29 4.05
C LEU A 163 11.61 -16.04 4.36
N LEU A 164 12.50 -15.45 5.16
CA LEU A 164 13.76 -16.08 5.54
C LEU A 164 13.54 -17.38 6.33
N GLU A 165 12.56 -17.42 7.22
CA GLU A 165 12.15 -18.63 7.95
C GLU A 165 11.66 -19.74 7.02
N ARG A 166 10.96 -19.41 5.93
CA ARG A 166 10.51 -20.41 4.93
C ARG A 166 11.64 -20.94 4.06
N LEU A 167 12.68 -20.14 3.84
CA LEU A 167 13.79 -20.44 2.94
C LEU A 167 15.01 -21.04 3.65
N ALA A 168 14.86 -21.47 4.92
CA ALA A 168 15.89 -21.67 5.97
C ALA A 168 17.15 -22.52 5.69
N ASP A 169 17.43 -22.88 4.43
CA ASP A 169 18.46 -23.85 4.04
C ASP A 169 19.65 -23.24 3.26
N CYS A 170 19.88 -21.91 3.31
CA CYS A 170 20.96 -21.29 2.54
C CYS A 170 21.86 -20.35 3.36
N SER A 171 23.17 -20.60 3.34
CA SER A 171 24.17 -19.61 3.76
C SER A 171 24.08 -18.39 2.84
N ASP A 172 24.20 -17.18 3.39
CA ASP A 172 24.09 -15.92 2.64
C ASP A 172 22.67 -15.58 2.11
N LEU A 173 21.65 -16.32 2.56
CA LEU A 173 20.26 -16.10 2.16
C LEU A 173 19.80 -14.66 2.35
N GLN A 174 20.12 -14.06 3.51
CA GLN A 174 19.72 -12.69 3.82
C GLN A 174 20.28 -11.70 2.80
N HIS A 175 21.56 -11.84 2.44
CA HIS A 175 22.19 -10.97 1.45
C HIS A 175 21.54 -11.14 0.06
N LYS A 176 21.36 -12.39 -0.39
CA LYS A 176 20.69 -12.70 -1.67
C LYS A 176 19.27 -12.11 -1.73
N VAL A 177 18.48 -12.24 -0.66
CA VAL A 177 17.13 -11.66 -0.56
C VAL A 177 17.18 -10.14 -0.60
N GLN A 178 18.13 -9.50 0.09
CA GLN A 178 18.29 -8.04 0.05
C GLN A 178 18.63 -7.53 -1.34
N GLU A 179 19.41 -8.25 -2.13
CA GLU A 179 19.69 -7.87 -3.51
C GLU A 179 18.43 -7.91 -4.40
N ILE A 180 17.57 -8.91 -4.24
CA ILE A 180 16.28 -8.94 -4.95
C ILE A 180 15.36 -7.81 -4.49
N LEU A 181 15.32 -7.55 -3.18
CA LEU A 181 14.53 -6.47 -2.62
C LEU A 181 14.95 -5.10 -3.16
N ARG A 182 16.25 -4.83 -3.32
CA ARG A 182 16.75 -3.62 -3.98
C ARG A 182 16.13 -3.44 -5.37
N MET A 183 16.03 -4.52 -6.15
CA MET A 183 15.40 -4.49 -7.47
C MET A 183 13.88 -4.25 -7.40
N ILE A 184 13.19 -4.82 -6.40
CA ILE A 184 11.76 -4.58 -6.18
C ILE A 184 11.52 -3.10 -5.81
N TYR A 185 12.37 -2.50 -4.98
CA TYR A 185 12.24 -1.09 -4.61
C TYR A 185 12.50 -0.16 -5.80
N GLU A 186 13.53 -0.44 -6.60
CA GLU A 186 13.81 0.27 -7.86
C GLU A 186 12.60 0.20 -8.80
N THR A 187 12.10 -1.02 -9.04
CA THR A 187 10.91 -1.27 -9.87
C THR A 187 9.69 -0.50 -9.34
N SER A 188 9.53 -0.41 -8.02
CA SER A 188 8.41 0.32 -7.41
C SER A 188 8.48 1.81 -7.74
N LEU A 189 9.68 2.40 -7.71
CA LEU A 189 9.91 3.80 -8.08
C LEU A 189 9.67 4.06 -9.57
N GLU A 190 10.18 3.19 -10.44
CA GLU A 190 9.95 3.27 -11.88
C GLU A 190 8.45 3.22 -12.19
N ASN A 191 7.74 2.25 -11.63
CA ASN A 191 6.29 2.11 -11.80
C ASN A 191 5.52 3.31 -11.23
N LEU A 192 5.96 3.87 -10.10
CA LEU A 192 5.35 5.05 -9.49
C LEU A 192 5.46 6.25 -10.44
N SER A 193 6.62 6.44 -11.09
CA SER A 193 6.84 7.50 -12.08
C SER A 193 5.95 7.39 -13.32
N ARG A 194 5.43 6.18 -13.60
CA ARG A 194 4.52 5.88 -14.72
C ARG A 194 3.06 5.82 -14.29
N GLU A 195 2.75 6.07 -13.02
CA GLU A 195 1.42 5.90 -12.41
C GLU A 195 0.86 4.47 -12.60
N GLN A 196 1.72 3.46 -12.52
CA GLN A 196 1.35 2.06 -12.69
C GLN A 196 1.49 1.28 -11.37
N LEU A 197 0.49 0.47 -11.02
CA LEU A 197 0.59 -0.50 -9.90
C LEU A 197 1.01 -1.90 -10.36
N THR A 198 0.83 -2.16 -11.64
CA THR A 198 1.05 -3.46 -12.26
C THR A 198 2.43 -3.50 -12.88
N LEU A 199 3.15 -4.60 -12.71
CA LEU A 199 4.47 -4.78 -13.30
C LEU A 199 4.34 -5.18 -14.78
N GLU A 200 5.20 -4.60 -15.61
CA GLU A 200 5.39 -5.01 -17.00
C GLU A 200 6.02 -6.41 -17.06
N GLU A 201 5.73 -7.15 -18.13
CA GLU A 201 6.21 -8.53 -18.31
C GLU A 201 7.74 -8.62 -18.32
N GLU A 202 8.41 -7.69 -19.00
CA GLU A 202 9.88 -7.59 -19.02
C GLU A 202 10.46 -7.40 -17.61
N THR A 203 9.82 -6.58 -16.78
CA THR A 203 10.23 -6.36 -15.40
C THR A 203 10.07 -7.63 -14.56
N VAL A 204 8.97 -8.36 -14.74
CA VAL A 204 8.75 -9.65 -14.06
C VAL A 204 9.81 -10.66 -14.48
N GLU A 205 10.09 -10.80 -15.77
CA GLU A 205 11.13 -11.69 -16.29
C GLU A 205 12.53 -11.34 -15.74
N ARG A 206 12.83 -10.04 -15.62
CA ARG A 206 14.08 -9.55 -15.01
C ARG A 206 14.19 -9.97 -13.54
N LEU A 207 13.12 -9.83 -12.76
CA LEU A 207 13.08 -10.23 -11.35
C LEU A 207 13.19 -11.76 -11.19
N ILE A 208 12.46 -12.53 -12.00
CA ILE A 208 12.56 -14.00 -12.02
C ILE A 208 13.98 -14.44 -12.34
N SER A 209 14.58 -13.86 -13.37
CA SER A 209 15.95 -14.15 -13.77
C SER A 209 16.95 -13.82 -12.66
N ALA A 210 16.74 -12.73 -11.93
CA ALA A 210 17.60 -12.35 -10.81
C ALA A 210 17.48 -13.31 -9.62
N CYS A 211 16.28 -13.83 -9.34
CA CYS A 211 16.05 -14.88 -8.33
C CYS A 211 16.75 -16.18 -8.74
N ASN A 212 16.55 -16.63 -9.98
CA ASN A 212 17.14 -17.86 -10.51
C ASN A 212 18.68 -17.82 -10.49
N LYS A 213 19.30 -16.68 -10.83
CA LYS A 213 20.76 -16.50 -10.76
C LYS A 213 21.34 -16.61 -9.35
N ARG A 214 20.51 -16.50 -8.31
CA ARG A 214 20.89 -16.57 -6.89
C ARG A 214 20.43 -17.84 -6.23
N ASP A 215 19.87 -18.78 -7.00
CA ASP A 215 19.26 -20.01 -6.50
C ASP A 215 18.11 -19.74 -5.52
N LEU A 216 17.33 -18.68 -5.75
CA LEU A 216 16.15 -18.34 -4.95
C LEU A 216 14.85 -18.76 -5.67
N PRO A 217 13.87 -19.35 -4.95
CA PRO A 217 12.56 -19.67 -5.51
C PRO A 217 11.76 -18.40 -5.78
N TYR A 218 11.72 -17.95 -7.04
CA TYR A 218 11.12 -16.66 -7.41
C TYR A 218 9.65 -16.54 -6.97
N ASN A 219 8.89 -17.64 -6.98
CA ASN A 219 7.49 -17.65 -6.56
C ASN A 219 7.32 -17.26 -5.09
N GLU A 220 8.18 -17.77 -4.20
CA GLU A 220 8.18 -17.42 -2.77
C GLU A 220 8.65 -15.99 -2.54
N ILE A 221 9.72 -15.57 -3.22
CA ILE A 221 10.28 -14.22 -3.09
C ILE A 221 9.27 -13.17 -3.57
N LEU A 222 8.76 -13.31 -4.79
CA LEU A 222 7.86 -12.33 -5.38
C LEU A 222 6.52 -12.29 -4.64
N SER A 223 5.95 -13.44 -4.28
CA SER A 223 4.66 -13.48 -3.55
C SER A 223 4.74 -12.96 -2.11
N ALA A 224 5.94 -12.83 -1.54
CA ALA A 224 6.13 -12.23 -0.22
C ALA A 224 5.95 -10.69 -0.23
N PHE A 225 6.17 -10.04 -1.39
CA PHE A 225 6.16 -8.57 -1.50
C PHE A 225 5.21 -8.03 -2.57
N LEU A 226 4.79 -8.87 -3.52
CA LEU A 226 3.92 -8.54 -4.64
C LEU A 226 2.66 -9.43 -4.61
N SER A 227 1.61 -8.96 -5.26
CA SER A 227 0.34 -9.66 -5.45
C SER A 227 0.27 -10.26 -6.85
N LEU A 228 -0.03 -11.56 -6.95
CA LEU A 228 -0.23 -12.26 -8.22
C LEU A 228 -1.71 -12.36 -8.58
N LYS A 229 -2.20 -11.59 -9.56
CA LYS A 229 -3.60 -11.57 -9.95
C LYS A 229 -3.82 -12.32 -11.28
N PRO A 230 -4.84 -13.18 -11.39
CA PRO A 230 -5.25 -13.71 -12.69
C PRO A 230 -5.99 -12.61 -13.47
N ILE A 231 -5.54 -12.34 -14.69
CA ILE A 231 -6.18 -11.42 -15.62
C ILE A 231 -6.76 -12.19 -16.81
N TRP A 232 -7.98 -11.82 -17.20
CA TRP A 232 -8.61 -12.37 -18.38
C TRP A 232 -8.13 -11.62 -19.61
N THR A 233 -7.48 -12.34 -20.51
CA THR A 233 -7.08 -11.84 -21.83
C THR A 233 -7.86 -12.56 -22.92
N TRP A 234 -7.80 -12.04 -24.14
CA TRP A 234 -8.38 -12.72 -25.31
C TRP A 234 -7.71 -14.07 -25.60
N GLN A 235 -6.50 -14.31 -25.08
CA GLN A 235 -5.76 -15.58 -25.21
C GLN A 235 -6.02 -16.55 -24.04
N GLY A 236 -6.80 -16.13 -23.03
CA GLY A 236 -7.05 -16.92 -21.81
C GLY A 236 -6.63 -16.19 -20.54
N ILE A 237 -6.53 -16.93 -19.44
CA ILE A 237 -6.13 -16.40 -18.14
C ILE A 237 -4.60 -16.29 -18.11
N LYS A 238 -4.09 -15.08 -17.86
CA LYS A 238 -2.66 -14.81 -17.63
C LYS A 238 -2.46 -14.36 -16.20
N GLU A 239 -1.32 -14.71 -15.60
CA GLU A 239 -0.95 -14.22 -14.28
C GLU A 239 -0.20 -12.89 -14.40
N GLN A 240 -0.47 -11.97 -13.47
CA GLN A 240 0.12 -10.64 -13.48
C GLN A 240 0.51 -10.22 -12.06
N TYR A 241 1.76 -9.79 -11.89
CA TYR A 241 2.24 -9.24 -10.62
C TYR A 241 1.88 -7.76 -10.51
N SER A 242 1.44 -7.35 -9.32
CA SER A 242 1.23 -5.95 -8.96
C SER A 242 1.77 -5.70 -7.56
N VAL A 243 2.08 -4.45 -7.24
CA VAL A 243 2.24 -4.05 -5.82
C VAL A 243 0.90 -4.28 -5.09
N PRO A 244 0.91 -4.71 -3.81
CA PRO A 244 -0.33 -5.04 -3.11
C PRO A 244 -1.23 -3.83 -2.87
N HIS A 245 -0.64 -2.64 -2.70
CA HIS A 245 -1.33 -1.40 -2.44
C HIS A 245 -0.44 -0.22 -2.85
N LYS A 246 -1.04 0.88 -3.33
CA LYS A 246 -0.32 2.10 -3.74
C LYS A 246 0.57 2.68 -2.63
N GLY A 247 0.09 2.68 -1.38
CA GLY A 247 0.90 3.09 -0.23
C GLY A 247 2.14 2.20 0.05
N ILE A 248 2.10 0.92 -0.32
CA ILE A 248 3.28 0.03 -0.24
C ILE A 248 4.26 0.33 -1.36
N GLN A 249 3.76 0.68 -2.56
CA GLN A 249 4.60 1.18 -3.65
C GLN A 249 5.33 2.45 -3.23
N ASP A 250 4.61 3.43 -2.69
CA ASP A 250 5.20 4.70 -2.19
C ASP A 250 6.30 4.42 -1.17
N TYR A 251 6.05 3.49 -0.24
CA TYR A 251 7.02 3.06 0.76
C TYR A 251 8.25 2.38 0.16
N PHE A 252 8.08 1.44 -0.78
CA PHE A 252 9.20 0.78 -1.47
C PHE A 252 10.01 1.75 -2.32
N SER A 253 9.35 2.67 -3.03
CA SER A 253 10.01 3.76 -3.75
C SER A 253 10.86 4.63 -2.82
N ALA A 254 10.33 4.97 -1.64
CA ALA A 254 11.07 5.73 -0.63
C ALA A 254 12.29 4.94 -0.09
N LEU A 255 12.16 3.62 0.13
CA LEU A 255 13.29 2.78 0.51
C LEU A 255 14.40 2.82 -0.55
N HIS A 256 14.06 2.73 -1.84
CA HIS A 256 15.04 2.85 -2.91
C HIS A 256 15.78 4.19 -2.83
N CYS A 257 15.06 5.31 -2.71
CA CYS A 257 15.67 6.64 -2.59
C CYS A 257 16.62 6.72 -1.39
N VAL A 258 16.21 6.22 -0.22
CA VAL A 258 17.05 6.22 0.99
C VAL A 258 18.31 5.37 0.80
N MET A 259 18.20 4.21 0.15
CA MET A 259 19.35 3.34 -0.12
C MET A 259 20.33 4.00 -1.08
N THR A 260 19.83 4.56 -2.19
CA THR A 260 20.65 5.26 -3.18
C THR A 260 21.36 6.47 -2.56
N LEU A 261 20.68 7.26 -1.73
CA LEU A 261 21.29 8.39 -1.01
C LEU A 261 22.37 7.92 -0.03
N LYS A 262 22.14 6.82 0.70
CA LYS A 262 23.15 6.25 1.60
C LYS A 262 24.39 5.78 0.83
N ASP A 263 24.20 5.07 -0.27
CA ASP A 263 25.30 4.56 -1.10
C ASP A 263 26.13 5.72 -1.70
N GLN A 264 25.47 6.82 -2.11
CA GLN A 264 26.13 8.04 -2.57
C GLN A 264 26.90 8.77 -1.47
N LEU A 265 26.31 8.89 -0.27
CA LEU A 265 26.97 9.52 0.88
C LEU A 265 28.20 8.73 1.33
N GLN A 266 28.11 7.40 1.36
CA GLN A 266 29.24 6.53 1.68
C GLN A 266 30.34 6.65 0.62
N SER A 267 29.97 6.65 -0.67
CA SER A 267 30.92 6.86 -1.77
C SER A 267 31.61 8.22 -1.71
N SER A 268 30.88 9.27 -1.31
CA SER A 268 31.42 10.62 -1.14
C SER A 268 32.34 10.72 0.08
N ALA A 269 31.96 10.13 1.22
CA ALA A 269 32.79 10.08 2.43
C ALA A 269 34.08 9.28 2.18
N ASN A 270 33.98 8.16 1.46
CA ASN A 270 35.15 7.38 1.03
C ASN A 270 36.04 8.21 0.11
N THR A 271 35.45 8.94 -0.85
CA THR A 271 36.19 9.86 -1.74
C THR A 271 36.91 10.97 -0.96
N VAL A 272 36.24 11.61 0.00
CA VAL A 272 36.83 12.63 0.89
C VAL A 272 37.95 12.04 1.74
N SER A 273 37.77 10.84 2.29
CA SER A 273 38.82 10.15 3.06
C SER A 273 40.01 9.73 2.20
N CYS A 274 39.78 9.31 0.95
CA CYS A 274 40.83 9.00 -0.01
C CYS A 274 41.58 10.26 -0.42
N ILE A 275 40.91 11.39 -0.60
CA ILE A 275 41.55 12.69 -0.86
C ILE A 275 42.38 13.12 0.36
N GLN A 276 41.83 13.04 1.58
CA GLN A 276 42.56 13.40 2.81
C GLN A 276 43.80 12.52 3.05
N ASN A 277 43.71 11.23 2.74
CA ASN A 277 44.82 10.29 2.87
C ASN A 277 45.82 10.33 1.69
N ALA A 278 45.39 10.78 0.51
CA ALA A 278 46.24 10.99 -0.66
C ALA A 278 46.88 12.39 -0.70
N THR A 279 46.52 13.28 0.23
CA THR A 279 47.17 14.59 0.36
C THR A 279 48.51 14.40 1.08
N PRO A 280 49.67 14.68 0.45
CA PRO A 280 50.96 14.62 1.15
C PRO A 280 50.99 15.63 2.31
N PRO A 281 51.87 15.46 3.33
CA PRO A 281 52.04 16.39 4.45
C PRO A 281 52.68 17.73 4.05
N VAL A 282 52.45 18.18 2.82
CA VAL A 282 52.93 19.45 2.25
C VAL A 282 51.88 20.55 2.38
N LEU A 283 50.59 20.21 2.52
CA LEU A 283 49.52 21.20 2.71
C LEU A 283 49.40 21.72 4.15
N SER A 284 49.91 20.97 5.14
CA SER A 284 50.03 21.46 6.52
C SER A 284 51.11 22.54 6.69
N GLN A 285 52.04 22.69 5.74
CA GLN A 285 53.03 23.78 5.74
C GLN A 285 52.57 25.05 5.00
N LEU A 286 51.46 24.97 4.25
CA LEU A 286 50.89 26.11 3.52
C LEU A 286 49.71 26.78 4.26
N LEU A 287 49.19 26.15 5.32
CA LEU A 287 48.12 26.71 6.16
C LEU A 287 48.65 27.45 7.41
N ASP A 288 49.95 27.43 7.68
CA ASP A 288 50.58 28.17 8.79
C ASP A 288 51.02 29.61 8.46
N THR A 289 50.78 30.10 7.23
CA THR A 289 51.24 31.44 6.80
C THR A 289 50.16 32.49 6.55
N THR A 290 48.89 32.23 6.86
CA THR A 290 47.88 33.31 6.90
C THR A 290 47.50 33.64 8.33
N GLY A 291 48.11 34.73 8.81
CA GLY A 291 47.91 35.28 10.15
C GLY A 291 46.46 35.58 10.47
N SER A 292 46.17 35.45 11.76
CA SER A 292 44.94 35.83 12.44
C SER A 292 44.45 37.23 12.05
N PRO A 293 43.13 37.36 11.82
CA PRO A 293 42.41 38.55 12.24
C PRO A 293 41.30 38.19 13.24
N SER A 294 41.41 38.86 14.39
CA SER A 294 40.35 39.31 15.30
C SER A 294 38.96 38.68 15.21
N GLN A 295 38.57 38.06 16.33
CA GLN A 295 37.19 37.76 16.68
C GLN A 295 36.36 39.05 16.84
N THR A 296 35.23 39.13 16.15
CA THR A 296 34.14 40.08 16.45
C THR A 296 32.88 39.26 16.74
N PRO A 297 32.20 39.46 17.88
CA PRO A 297 31.01 38.68 18.22
C PRO A 297 29.78 39.23 17.48
N LEU A 298 29.10 38.37 16.74
CA LEU A 298 27.79 38.64 16.16
C LEU A 298 26.70 38.35 17.20
N THR A 299 25.82 39.33 17.40
CA THR A 299 24.61 39.28 18.22
C THR A 299 23.53 38.37 17.57
N PRO A 300 22.68 37.70 18.37
CA PRO A 300 21.62 36.86 17.83
C PRO A 300 20.40 37.71 17.43
N VAL A 301 19.96 37.54 16.18
CA VAL A 301 18.72 38.11 15.64
C VAL A 301 17.54 37.25 16.10
N SER A 302 16.64 37.88 16.86
CA SER A 302 15.33 37.34 17.24
C SER A 302 14.37 37.42 16.06
N SER A 303 13.80 36.28 15.65
CA SER A 303 12.70 36.24 14.69
C SER A 303 11.44 35.70 15.38
N LYS A 304 10.49 36.62 15.63
CA LYS A 304 9.11 36.29 15.98
C LYS A 304 8.35 35.94 14.69
N LEU A 305 7.70 34.79 14.66
CA LEU A 305 6.64 34.45 13.70
C LEU A 305 5.27 34.83 14.30
N PRO A 306 4.31 35.31 13.49
CA PRO A 306 2.97 35.65 13.96
C PRO A 306 2.05 34.43 13.97
N ASP A 307 1.25 34.35 15.04
CA ASP A 307 0.13 33.42 15.19
C ASP A 307 -1.01 33.77 14.23
N ILE A 308 -1.46 32.79 13.44
CA ILE A 308 -2.70 32.86 12.67
C ILE A 308 -3.70 31.92 13.36
N SER A 309 -4.74 32.54 13.93
CA SER A 309 -5.89 31.84 14.50
C SER A 309 -6.96 31.66 13.42
N VAL A 310 -7.43 30.42 13.23
CA VAL A 310 -8.61 30.12 12.42
C VAL A 310 -9.55 29.28 13.26
N SER A 311 -10.73 29.83 13.52
CA SER A 311 -11.87 29.20 14.19
C SER A 311 -12.68 28.34 13.20
N PRO A 312 -13.14 27.14 13.57
CA PRO A 312 -14.08 26.39 12.75
C PRO A 312 -15.52 26.67 13.17
N SER A 313 -16.33 27.06 12.19
CA SER A 313 -17.78 27.10 12.26
C SER A 313 -18.38 25.70 12.12
N THR A 314 -19.35 25.41 12.96
CA THR A 314 -20.10 24.16 13.03
C THR A 314 -21.17 24.09 11.94
N SER A 315 -21.26 22.96 11.22
CA SER A 315 -22.50 22.58 10.53
C SER A 315 -22.83 21.10 10.76
N SER A 316 -24.11 20.89 11.05
CA SER A 316 -24.76 19.67 11.51
C SER A 316 -25.08 18.75 10.34
N LEU A 317 -24.80 17.45 10.46
CA LEU A 317 -25.28 16.41 9.54
C LEU A 317 -26.15 15.38 10.27
N ALA A 318 -27.36 15.21 9.76
CA ALA A 318 -28.33 14.21 10.16
C ALA A 318 -27.97 12.84 9.58
N SER A 319 -28.05 11.78 10.39
CA SER A 319 -27.81 10.40 9.97
C SER A 319 -29.07 9.77 9.37
N VAL A 320 -28.95 9.14 8.20
CA VAL A 320 -29.95 8.20 7.68
C VAL A 320 -29.33 6.81 7.71
N ALA A 321 -29.94 5.91 8.48
CA ALA A 321 -29.55 4.51 8.58
C ALA A 321 -30.30 3.69 7.52
N PHE A 322 -29.60 2.78 6.84
CA PHE A 322 -30.21 1.72 6.05
C PHE A 322 -29.79 0.37 6.62
N THR A 323 -30.76 -0.35 7.16
CA THR A 323 -30.67 -1.77 7.54
C THR A 323 -31.16 -2.62 6.39
N SER A 324 -30.46 -3.72 6.09
CA SER A 324 -31.05 -4.82 5.31
C SER A 324 -30.42 -6.14 5.74
N GLU A 325 -31.22 -6.97 6.42
CA GLU A 325 -30.93 -8.36 6.73
C GLU A 325 -31.33 -9.31 5.58
N ALA A 326 -30.64 -10.46 5.57
CA ALA A 326 -31.11 -11.82 5.20
C ALA A 326 -31.16 -12.23 3.70
N PRO A 327 -31.24 -13.55 3.37
CA PRO A 327 -30.61 -14.72 3.99
C PRO A 327 -29.98 -15.74 2.99
N THR A 328 -29.32 -16.74 3.57
CA THR A 328 -28.66 -17.96 3.07
C THR A 328 -29.45 -18.84 2.09
N ARG A 329 -28.74 -19.53 1.17
CA ARG A 329 -28.97 -20.96 0.82
C ARG A 329 -27.86 -21.56 -0.05
N VAL A 330 -27.35 -22.73 0.38
CA VAL A 330 -26.39 -23.60 -0.33
C VAL A 330 -27.05 -24.98 -0.52
N PRO A 331 -26.83 -25.69 -1.64
CA PRO A 331 -27.09 -27.13 -1.73
C PRO A 331 -25.79 -27.98 -1.73
N PRO A 332 -25.89 -29.28 -1.37
CA PRO A 332 -24.73 -30.12 -1.08
C PRO A 332 -24.25 -30.91 -2.31
N ILE A 333 -22.95 -31.27 -2.34
CA ILE A 333 -22.44 -32.36 -3.18
C ILE A 333 -21.57 -33.28 -2.33
N LEU A 334 -21.94 -34.56 -2.34
CA LEU A 334 -21.19 -35.71 -1.85
C LEU A 334 -20.14 -36.13 -2.88
N THR A 335 -18.91 -36.41 -2.44
CA THR A 335 -18.15 -37.61 -2.82
C THR A 335 -16.94 -37.82 -1.92
N SER A 336 -16.74 -39.07 -1.50
CA SER A 336 -15.57 -39.65 -0.85
C SER A 336 -14.31 -39.55 -1.72
N THR A 337 -13.10 -39.47 -1.16
CA THR A 337 -12.17 -40.59 -0.86
C THR A 337 -10.80 -40.06 -0.38
N THR A 338 -10.14 -40.85 0.48
CA THR A 338 -8.68 -40.89 0.81
C THR A 338 -8.06 -39.76 1.65
N LEU A 339 -7.83 -40.09 2.92
CA LEU A 339 -6.99 -39.40 3.90
C LEU A 339 -5.50 -39.47 3.48
N ALA A 340 -4.97 -38.35 3.00
CA ALA A 340 -3.57 -37.99 3.19
C ALA A 340 -3.55 -36.81 4.15
N SER A 341 -2.65 -36.85 5.15
CA SER A 341 -2.45 -35.72 6.07
C SER A 341 -2.13 -34.48 5.24
N PRO A 342 -2.89 -33.38 5.36
CA PRO A 342 -2.58 -32.17 4.60
C PRO A 342 -1.20 -31.68 5.03
N ALA A 343 -0.34 -31.40 4.06
CA ALA A 343 0.85 -30.60 4.29
C ALA A 343 0.42 -29.29 4.96
N PRO A 344 1.20 -28.74 5.91
CA PRO A 344 0.87 -27.48 6.55
C PRO A 344 0.63 -26.43 5.46
N THR A 345 -0.57 -25.88 5.43
CA THR A 345 -0.92 -24.79 4.53
C THR A 345 0.06 -23.65 4.78
N PRO A 346 0.73 -23.12 3.73
CA PRO A 346 1.61 -21.98 3.93
C PRO A 346 0.80 -20.84 4.56
N PRO A 347 1.35 -20.13 5.58
CA PRO A 347 0.63 -19.05 6.22
C PRO A 347 0.34 -17.95 5.19
N LEU A 348 -0.84 -17.32 5.30
CA LEU A 348 -1.32 -16.35 4.32
C LEU A 348 -0.29 -15.27 3.99
N SER A 349 -0.21 -14.94 2.71
CA SER A 349 0.43 -13.73 2.22
C SER A 349 -0.35 -12.49 2.70
N LEU A 350 0.32 -11.34 2.82
CA LEU A 350 -0.32 -10.06 3.18
C LEU A 350 -1.53 -9.75 2.29
N ARG A 351 -1.49 -10.21 1.04
CA ARG A 351 -2.59 -10.15 0.08
C ARG A 351 -3.86 -10.78 0.60
N GLU A 352 -3.81 -12.00 1.11
CA GLU A 352 -5.03 -12.74 1.49
C GLU A 352 -5.72 -12.08 2.69
N VAL A 353 -4.93 -11.54 3.63
CA VAL A 353 -5.44 -10.72 4.73
C VAL A 353 -6.15 -9.47 4.21
N LEU A 354 -5.52 -8.73 3.29
CA LEU A 354 -6.10 -7.51 2.73
C LEU A 354 -7.33 -7.76 1.85
N THR A 355 -7.37 -8.86 1.10
CA THR A 355 -8.52 -9.19 0.25
C THR A 355 -9.72 -9.70 1.04
N GLN A 356 -9.51 -10.35 2.19
CA GLN A 356 -10.59 -10.88 3.01
C GLN A 356 -11.13 -9.85 4.02
N SER A 357 -10.33 -8.87 4.45
CA SER A 357 -10.75 -7.84 5.41
C SER A 357 -11.52 -6.66 4.79
N VAL A 358 -11.43 -6.46 3.47
CA VAL A 358 -12.06 -5.31 2.77
C VAL A 358 -13.33 -5.71 2.01
N GLY A 359 -13.62 -7.00 1.87
CA GLY A 359 -14.79 -7.53 1.15
C GLY A 359 -16.01 -7.87 2.02
N GLY A 360 -16.12 -7.30 3.22
CA GLY A 360 -17.22 -7.54 4.18
C GLY A 360 -18.30 -6.47 4.14
#